data_AF-A0A5N5XEY8-F1
#
_entry.id   AF-A0A5N5XEY8-F1
#
_cell.length_a   1.000
_cell.length_b   1.000
_cell.length_c   1.000
_cell.angle_alpha   90.00
_cell.angle_beta   90.00
_cell.angle_gamma   90.00
#
_symmetry.space_group_name_H-M   'P 1'
#
loop_
_entity.id
_entity.type
_entity.pdbx_description
1 polymer ?
#
loop_
_entity_poly.entity_id
_entity_poly.type
_entity_poly.pdbx_seq_one_letter_code
_entity_poly.pdbx_strand_id
1 'polypeptide(L)'
;MGQRSNGKHASKRQECREALANHIYERLNLHICPDQVRLKPSMEDGYAWSVSESKEYLLDTSLSRGSVGRYDIIMEELGRSIEAVTPASLQKTEALHTVPAKPRPETDSLTATIMRLKDANGT
;
A
#
# COMPACT_ATOMS: atom_id res chain seq x y z
N MET A 1 -15.68 -39.23 7.20
CA MET A 1 -15.27 -38.66 5.89
C MET A 1 -15.18 -37.14 6.04
N GLY A 2 -13.97 -36.55 6.04
CA GLY A 2 -13.81 -35.11 6.33
C GLY A 2 -12.62 -34.44 5.63
N GLN A 3 -12.14 -34.99 4.51
CA GLN A 3 -10.85 -34.60 3.90
C GLN A 3 -10.95 -33.82 2.57
N ARG A 4 -12.16 -33.54 2.04
CA ARG A 4 -12.29 -32.95 0.70
C ARG A 4 -12.24 -31.41 0.65
N SER A 5 -12.62 -30.71 1.73
CA SER A 5 -12.73 -29.23 1.70
C SER A 5 -11.42 -28.51 2.06
N ASN A 6 -10.59 -29.08 2.93
CA ASN A 6 -9.35 -28.42 3.39
C ASN A 6 -8.23 -28.50 2.33
N GLY A 7 -8.19 -29.58 1.52
CA GLY A 7 -7.20 -29.74 0.44
C GLY A 7 -7.37 -28.72 -0.69
N LYS A 8 -8.62 -28.43 -1.09
CA LYS A 8 -8.91 -27.39 -2.09
C LYS A 8 -8.45 -26.01 -1.62
N HIS A 9 -8.61 -25.73 -0.32
CA HIS A 9 -8.17 -24.48 0.29
C HIS A 9 -6.64 -24.34 0.28
N ALA A 10 -5.92 -25.43 0.59
CA ALA A 10 -4.47 -25.46 0.56
C ALA A 10 -3.93 -25.27 -0.87
N SER A 11 -4.50 -25.95 -1.87
CA SER A 11 -4.11 -25.81 -3.28
C SER A 11 -4.35 -24.39 -3.80
N LYS A 12 -5.52 -23.80 -3.54
CA LYS A 12 -5.82 -22.44 -4.03
C LYS A 12 -4.90 -21.38 -3.40
N ARG A 13 -4.56 -21.56 -2.12
CA ARG A 13 -3.57 -20.71 -1.45
C ARG A 13 -2.19 -20.84 -2.09
N GLN A 14 -1.79 -22.06 -2.45
CA GLN A 14 -0.51 -22.31 -3.11
C GLN A 14 -0.47 -21.69 -4.52
N GLU A 15 -1.53 -21.89 -5.30
CA GLU A 15 -1.70 -21.28 -6.63
C GLU A 15 -1.61 -19.74 -6.57
N CYS A 16 -2.24 -19.13 -5.56
CA CYS A 16 -2.15 -17.68 -5.33
C CYS A 16 -0.72 -17.24 -4.99
N ARG A 17 0.01 -18.02 -4.19
CA ARG A 17 1.42 -17.72 -3.86
C ARG A 17 2.32 -17.80 -5.09
N GLU A 18 2.09 -18.79 -5.94
CA GLU A 18 2.83 -18.98 -7.20
C GLU A 18 2.55 -17.85 -8.18
N ALA A 19 1.29 -17.44 -8.32
CA ALA A 19 0.91 -16.30 -9.16
C ALA A 19 1.59 -15.00 -8.70
N LEU A 20 1.61 -14.74 -7.39
CA LEU A 20 2.29 -13.58 -6.81
C LEU A 20 3.81 -13.64 -7.01
N ALA A 21 4.44 -14.80 -6.78
CA ALA A 21 5.87 -14.99 -7.02
C ALA A 21 6.24 -14.75 -8.48
N ASN A 22 5.45 -15.30 -9.41
CA ASN A 22 5.65 -15.11 -10.84
C ASN A 22 5.52 -13.63 -11.23
N HIS A 23 4.51 -12.94 -10.70
CA HIS A 23 4.33 -11.52 -10.98
C HIS A 23 5.49 -10.66 -10.46
N ILE A 24 6.04 -10.97 -9.28
CA ILE A 24 7.24 -10.32 -8.76
C ILE A 24 8.42 -10.55 -9.71
N TYR A 25 8.60 -11.76 -10.20
CA TYR A 25 9.63 -12.08 -11.18
C TYR A 25 9.42 -11.33 -12.51
N GLU A 26 8.21 -11.27 -13.03
CA GLU A 26 7.91 -10.58 -14.29
C GLU A 26 8.12 -9.06 -14.21
N ARG A 27 7.80 -8.43 -13.06
CA ARG A 27 7.91 -6.96 -12.89
C ARG A 27 9.27 -6.51 -12.41
N LEU A 28 9.88 -7.26 -11.48
CA LEU A 28 11.09 -6.86 -10.77
C LEU A 28 12.30 -7.75 -11.09
N ASN A 29 12.10 -8.81 -11.88
CA ASN A 29 13.13 -9.82 -12.18
C ASN A 29 13.75 -10.44 -10.91
N LEU A 30 12.92 -10.55 -9.86
CA LEU A 30 13.33 -11.02 -8.54
C LEU A 30 12.68 -12.38 -8.26
N HIS A 31 13.50 -13.39 -8.00
CA HIS A 31 13.05 -14.76 -7.81
C HIS A 31 12.80 -15.04 -6.32
N ILE A 32 11.53 -15.14 -5.93
CA ILE A 32 11.10 -15.45 -4.56
C ILE A 32 10.42 -16.81 -4.53
N CYS A 33 10.75 -17.62 -3.55
CA CYS A 33 10.00 -18.84 -3.27
C CYS A 33 8.53 -18.51 -2.95
N PRO A 34 7.52 -19.17 -3.55
CA PRO A 34 6.10 -18.93 -3.26
C PRO A 34 5.75 -18.98 -1.77
N ASP A 35 6.42 -19.84 -1.00
CA ASP A 35 6.21 -19.95 0.46
C ASP A 35 6.70 -18.70 1.22
N GLN A 36 7.71 -18.00 0.69
CA GLN A 36 8.26 -16.76 1.23
C GLN A 36 7.53 -15.50 0.74
N VAL A 37 6.57 -15.61 -0.18
CA VAL A 37 5.77 -14.47 -0.62
C VAL A 37 4.89 -13.98 0.53
N ARG A 38 4.93 -12.66 0.75
CA ARG A 38 4.20 -11.94 1.81
C ARG A 38 3.32 -10.89 1.15
N LEU A 39 2.08 -10.76 1.62
CA LEU A 39 1.20 -9.66 1.19
C LEU A 39 1.59 -8.33 1.86
N LYS A 40 2.32 -8.40 2.97
CA LYS A 40 2.94 -7.26 3.65
C LYS A 40 4.46 -7.51 3.73
N PRO A 41 5.19 -7.30 2.62
CA PRO A 41 6.64 -7.42 2.60
C PRO A 41 7.30 -6.28 3.39
N SER A 42 8.47 -6.54 3.92
CA SER A 42 9.34 -5.55 4.56
C SER A 42 10.31 -4.97 3.52
N MET A 43 10.95 -3.82 3.80
CA MET A 43 11.92 -3.24 2.86
C MET A 43 13.07 -4.21 2.53
N GLU A 44 13.43 -5.10 3.46
CA GLU A 44 14.46 -6.12 3.31
C GLU A 44 14.10 -7.20 2.28
N ASP A 45 12.80 -7.42 2.03
CA ASP A 45 12.33 -8.40 1.05
C ASP A 45 12.61 -7.93 -0.41
N GLY A 46 12.89 -6.64 -0.63
CA GLY A 46 13.25 -6.09 -1.94
C GLY A 46 12.07 -5.82 -2.89
N TYR A 47 10.84 -6.12 -2.49
CA TYR A 47 9.61 -5.81 -3.22
C TYR A 47 8.55 -5.19 -2.31
N ALA A 48 7.61 -4.50 -2.92
CA ALA A 48 6.42 -3.95 -2.29
C ALA A 48 5.21 -4.13 -3.23
N TRP A 49 4.00 -3.99 -2.69
CA TRP A 49 2.77 -4.06 -3.47
C TRP A 49 2.19 -2.67 -3.65
N SER A 50 2.03 -2.24 -4.89
CA SER A 50 1.23 -1.07 -5.23
C SER A 50 -0.20 -1.53 -5.46
N VAL A 51 -1.14 -1.05 -4.64
CA VAL A 51 -2.55 -1.39 -4.74
C VAL A 51 -3.40 -0.15 -4.83
N SER A 52 -4.46 -0.18 -5.64
CA SER A 52 -5.47 0.88 -5.65
C SER A 52 -6.18 0.96 -4.29
N GLU A 53 -6.43 2.17 -3.78
CA GLU A 53 -7.06 2.41 -2.46
C GLU A 53 -8.34 1.59 -2.24
N SER A 54 -9.15 1.41 -3.30
CA SER A 54 -10.38 0.64 -3.24
C SER A 54 -10.19 -0.87 -2.96
N LYS A 55 -8.97 -1.39 -3.06
CA LYS A 55 -8.63 -2.83 -3.00
C LYS A 55 -7.53 -3.17 -1.99
N GLU A 56 -7.01 -2.21 -1.23
CA GLU A 56 -5.96 -2.45 -0.21
C GLU A 56 -6.35 -3.50 0.83
N TYR A 57 -7.64 -3.61 1.15
CA TYR A 57 -8.17 -4.62 2.07
C TYR A 57 -7.85 -6.07 1.65
N LEU A 58 -7.54 -6.31 0.36
CA LEU A 58 -7.12 -7.60 -0.19
C LEU A 58 -5.72 -8.02 0.23
N LEU A 59 -4.84 -7.07 0.59
CA LEU A 59 -3.49 -7.36 1.11
C LEU A 59 -3.37 -7.15 2.63
N ASP A 60 -4.42 -6.66 3.29
CA ASP A 60 -4.36 -6.37 4.74
C ASP A 60 -4.09 -7.61 5.63
N THR A 61 -4.60 -8.77 5.23
CA THR A 61 -4.49 -10.03 5.99
C THR A 61 -3.56 -11.00 5.28
N SER A 62 -2.78 -11.77 6.05
CA SER A 62 -1.87 -12.79 5.51
C SER A 62 -2.61 -13.93 4.78
N LEU A 63 -1.95 -14.51 3.76
CA LEU A 63 -2.45 -15.68 3.01
C LEU A 63 -2.72 -16.91 3.89
N SER A 64 -2.20 -16.95 5.11
CA SER A 64 -2.47 -18.04 6.05
C SER A 64 -3.88 -17.98 6.66
N ARG A 65 -4.50 -16.79 6.68
CA ARG A 65 -5.84 -16.54 7.25
C ARG A 65 -6.89 -16.17 6.19
N GLY A 66 -6.54 -16.20 4.91
CA GLY A 66 -7.43 -15.85 3.81
C GLY A 66 -8.45 -16.94 3.47
N SER A 67 -9.52 -16.55 2.77
CA SER A 67 -10.53 -17.45 2.21
C SER A 67 -10.25 -17.72 0.73
N VAL A 68 -10.74 -18.85 0.19
CA VAL A 68 -10.60 -19.21 -1.25
C VAL A 68 -11.00 -18.06 -2.17
N GLY A 69 -12.18 -17.47 -1.97
CA GLY A 69 -12.65 -16.36 -2.81
C GLY A 69 -11.78 -15.11 -2.75
N ARG A 70 -11.02 -14.89 -1.66
CA ARG A 70 -10.04 -13.80 -1.59
C ARG A 70 -8.86 -14.07 -2.50
N TYR A 71 -8.39 -15.32 -2.59
CA TYR A 71 -7.29 -15.69 -3.48
C TYR A 71 -7.66 -15.49 -4.94
N ASP A 72 -8.86 -15.90 -5.36
CA ASP A 72 -9.33 -15.69 -6.72
C ASP A 72 -9.36 -14.19 -7.09
N ILE A 73 -9.86 -13.34 -6.20
CA ILE A 73 -9.86 -11.88 -6.44
C ILE A 73 -8.44 -11.33 -6.50
N ILE A 74 -7.53 -11.75 -5.61
CA ILE A 74 -6.13 -11.31 -5.65
C ILE A 74 -5.50 -11.68 -7.00
N MET A 75 -5.71 -12.90 -7.48
CA MET A 75 -5.16 -13.36 -8.76
C MET A 75 -5.77 -12.63 -9.96
N GLU A 76 -7.07 -12.30 -9.93
CA GLU A 76 -7.74 -11.53 -10.99
C GLU A 76 -7.26 -10.08 -11.06
N GLU A 77 -7.03 -9.47 -9.90
CA GLU A 77 -6.61 -8.06 -9.79
C GLU A 77 -5.10 -7.89 -9.95
N LEU A 78 -4.33 -8.98 -9.93
CA LEU A 78 -2.89 -8.99 -10.13
C LEU A 78 -2.56 -8.54 -11.57
N GLY A 79 -1.80 -7.46 -11.70
CA GLY A 79 -1.52 -6.79 -12.97
C GLY A 79 -2.59 -5.79 -13.43
N ARG A 80 -3.68 -5.60 -12.66
CA ARG A 80 -4.71 -4.58 -12.92
C ARG A 80 -4.73 -3.50 -11.83
N SER A 81 -4.98 -3.93 -10.60
CA SER A 81 -5.09 -3.08 -9.42
C SER A 81 -4.08 -3.43 -8.35
N ILE A 82 -3.40 -4.58 -8.47
CA ILE A 82 -2.29 -5.01 -7.62
C ILE A 82 -1.06 -5.19 -8.51
N GLU A 83 0.02 -4.45 -8.24
CA GLU A 83 1.28 -4.60 -8.96
C GLU A 83 2.46 -4.76 -8.01
N ALA A 84 3.40 -5.63 -8.40
CA ALA A 84 4.69 -5.73 -7.72
C ALA A 84 5.59 -4.56 -8.14
N VAL A 85 6.02 -3.77 -7.16
CA VAL A 85 6.87 -2.60 -7.34
C VAL A 85 8.08 -2.67 -6.40
N THR A 86 9.12 -1.89 -6.69
CA THR A 86 10.22 -1.72 -5.73
C THR A 86 9.76 -0.85 -4.55
N PRO A 87 10.29 -1.06 -3.32
CA PRO A 87 9.95 -0.22 -2.18
C PRO A 87 10.26 1.28 -2.42
N ALA A 88 11.29 1.58 -3.21
CA ALA A 88 11.62 2.96 -3.61
C ALA A 88 10.53 3.61 -4.48
N SER A 89 9.89 2.85 -5.36
CA SER A 89 8.80 3.36 -6.20
C SER A 89 7.54 3.65 -5.39
N LEU A 90 7.24 2.85 -4.37
CA LEU A 90 6.08 3.05 -3.51
C LEU A 90 6.18 4.32 -2.65
N GLN A 91 7.39 4.64 -2.16
CA GLN A 91 7.64 5.89 -1.43
C GLN A 91 7.42 7.14 -2.31
N LYS A 92 7.62 7.02 -3.62
CA LYS A 92 7.43 8.14 -4.56
C LYS A 92 5.95 8.46 -4.76
N THR A 93 5.07 7.46 -4.68
CA THR A 93 3.61 7.64 -4.76
C THR A 93 3.04 8.25 -3.48
N GLU A 94 3.51 7.85 -2.30
CA GLU A 94 3.10 8.47 -1.02
C GLU A 94 3.64 9.91 -0.86
N ALA A 95 4.82 10.19 -1.42
CA ALA A 95 5.37 11.54 -1.45
C ALA A 95 4.56 12.51 -2.34
N LEU A 96 3.67 12.02 -3.22
CA LEU A 96 2.76 12.87 -3.99
C LEU A 96 1.45 13.17 -3.24
N HIS A 97 1.05 12.31 -2.28
CA HIS A 97 -0.09 12.56 -1.38
C HIS A 97 0.28 13.20 -0.04
N THR A 98 1.57 13.32 0.26
CA THR A 98 2.00 14.34 1.21
C THR A 98 1.99 15.66 0.47
N VAL A 99 0.93 16.45 0.68
CA VAL A 99 1.04 17.91 0.63
C VAL A 99 2.40 18.23 1.22
N PRO A 100 3.36 18.84 0.49
CA PRO A 100 4.61 19.20 1.11
C PRO A 100 4.21 19.98 2.34
N ALA A 101 4.56 19.45 3.51
CA ALA A 101 4.63 20.24 4.72
C ALA A 101 5.68 21.31 4.40
N LYS A 102 5.26 22.35 3.69
CA LYS A 102 5.97 23.60 3.58
C LYS A 102 6.26 23.95 5.03
N PRO A 103 7.54 24.16 5.41
CA PRO A 103 7.80 24.80 6.68
C PRO A 103 6.98 26.09 6.68
N ARG A 104 6.06 26.16 7.64
CA ARG A 104 5.41 27.35 8.21
C ARG A 104 5.72 28.63 7.41
N PRO A 105 4.79 29.18 6.63
CA PRO A 105 4.76 30.63 6.57
C PRO A 105 4.51 31.08 8.01
N GLU A 106 5.47 31.81 8.58
CA GLU A 106 5.22 32.65 9.74
C GLU A 106 3.83 33.28 9.55
N THR A 107 2.90 32.91 10.43
CA THR A 107 1.73 33.73 10.63
C THR A 107 2.28 35.04 11.18
N ASP A 108 2.57 35.97 10.28
CA ASP A 108 2.58 37.39 10.56
C ASP A 108 1.25 37.65 11.26
N SER A 109 1.36 37.67 12.58
CA SER A 109 0.26 37.68 13.50
C SER A 109 -0.49 38.97 13.26
N LEU A 110 -1.70 38.86 12.70
CA LEU A 110 -2.69 39.92 12.54
C LEU A 110 -3.04 40.62 13.87
N THR A 111 -2.48 40.19 15.00
CA THR A 111 -2.58 40.83 16.31
C THR A 111 -1.60 42.00 16.51
N ALA A 112 -0.51 42.11 15.74
CA ALA A 112 0.50 43.16 15.93
C ALA A 112 0.21 44.50 15.22
N THR A 113 -0.71 44.53 14.25
CA THR A 113 -1.06 45.77 13.51
C THR A 113 -2.21 46.54 14.15
N ILE A 114 -3.07 45.89 14.94
CA ILE A 114 -4.29 46.53 15.50
C ILE A 114 -3.97 47.53 16.63
N MET A 115 -2.76 47.56 17.19
CA MET A 115 -2.39 48.50 18.26
C MET A 115 -1.82 49.86 17.79
N ARG A 116 -1.71 50.15 16.48
CA ARG A 116 -1.13 51.44 16.01
C ARG A 116 -2.12 52.47 15.47
N LEU A 117 -3.42 52.19 15.43
CA LEU A 117 -4.42 53.09 14.83
C LEU A 117 -5.47 53.59 15.84
N LYS A 118 -5.06 53.94 17.07
CA LYS A 118 -5.93 54.62 18.05
C LYS A 118 -5.56 56.07 18.38
N ASP A 119 -4.50 56.63 17.78
CA ASP A 119 -4.07 58.02 18.04
C ASP A 119 -4.33 59.01 16.90
N ALA A 120 -5.32 58.76 16.04
CA ALA A 120 -5.66 59.70 14.96
C ALA A 120 -7.15 59.71 14.55
N ASN A 121 -8.05 59.90 15.52
CA ASN A 121 -9.38 60.54 15.36
C ASN A 121 -10.11 60.42 16.71
N GLY A 122 -10.50 61.47 17.42
CA GLY A 122 -10.54 62.86 17.07
C GLY A 122 -10.82 63.73 18.30
N THR A 123 -10.45 64.98 18.13
CA THR A 123 -10.95 66.19 18.80
C THR A 123 -12.47 66.26 18.83
#